data_AF-A0A3D4LQS6-F1
#
_entry.id   AF-A0A3D4LQS6-F1
#
_cell.length_a   1.000
_cell.length_b   1.000
_cell.length_c   1.000
_cell.angle_alpha   90.00
_cell.angle_beta   90.00
_cell.angle_gamma   90.00
#
_symmetry.space_group_name_H-M   'P 1'
#
loop_
_entity.id
_entity.type
_entity.pdbx_description
1 polymer ?
#
loop_
_entity_poly.entity_id
_entity_poly.type
_entity_poly.pdbx_seq_one_letter_code
_entity_poly.pdbx_strand_id
1 'polypeptide(L)'
;MGMKKEEYLKELTKQLHYAPVRKVVSQEYIDHIEDETEYQISKGMDPDEAESYAVEQMGDPVEVGKQLDEIHRPKNIRIPLSGIIFIVAVCAVFSYFMQKDYYEVLSELIGEPKSAVTILFWGNLIVSVGILVVVSHFPYMKLQKAAGWIAVVFLALPIVQRVSGGIVPESVQTAVMRVLPQINRWNTGYYYWLYVPIYGLLLSWLKGKKHQLALSLGGLILPLLLVFDWEYTQTGVYAWSNFGFWLLAVILFSMFVMAVWANVIPLPKKKTTLAAAGCFVAAKLAYHAFYLYVVCQGKWSTYYTSAGWNRMFLLFSEKRRKAYVALWKEVGGSASLGEDIMYPIRAIRGAKWIGMSEGMRQGLQGTMQGGKMTESSPLFTYLAAGDLGSLIGYVGILPALLMLAALIAFTIWLMKKAWRQTNPAGKLMGAGIGLLYVCQMLYALAELFTLTPGNHQVLLIPLLETLGYMDYGRVVEALFMYGLMVSIYRHQSVSGWG
;
A
#
# COMPACT_ATOMS: atom_id res chain seq x y z
N MET A 1 -3.21 -28.78 51.68
CA MET A 1 -4.38 -28.04 51.15
C MET A 1 -3.95 -27.53 49.79
N GLY A 2 -4.57 -28.03 48.72
CA GLY A 2 -4.27 -27.60 47.36
C GLY A 2 -4.57 -26.10 47.16
N MET A 3 -3.93 -25.49 46.17
CA MET A 3 -4.19 -24.10 45.80
C MET A 3 -5.60 -23.97 45.23
N LYS A 4 -6.34 -22.92 45.57
CA LYS A 4 -7.68 -22.68 45.00
C LYS A 4 -7.58 -22.19 43.56
N LYS A 5 -8.59 -22.49 42.73
CA LYS A 5 -8.70 -22.04 41.32
C LYS A 5 -8.40 -20.56 41.13
N GLU A 6 -9.01 -19.69 41.95
CA GLU A 6 -8.81 -18.23 41.86
C GLU A 6 -7.36 -17.80 42.15
N GLU A 7 -6.72 -18.45 43.12
CA GLU A 7 -5.34 -18.17 43.52
C GLU A 7 -4.36 -18.64 42.44
N TYR A 8 -4.61 -19.84 41.88
CA TYR A 8 -3.87 -20.38 40.74
C TYR A 8 -3.91 -19.43 39.53
N LEU A 9 -5.11 -19.04 39.11
CA LEU A 9 -5.29 -18.13 37.96
C LEU A 9 -4.66 -16.76 38.20
N LYS A 10 -4.71 -16.26 39.43
CA LYS A 10 -4.07 -14.98 39.80
C LYS A 10 -2.55 -15.07 39.69
N GLU A 11 -1.93 -16.14 40.20
CA GLU A 11 -0.47 -16.28 40.14
C GLU A 11 0.03 -16.61 38.73
N LEU A 12 -0.74 -17.39 37.96
CA LEU A 12 -0.51 -17.68 36.55
C LEU A 12 -0.52 -16.39 35.71
N THR A 13 -1.60 -15.60 35.80
CA THR A 13 -1.77 -14.41 34.97
C THR A 13 -0.80 -13.28 35.31
N LYS A 14 -0.26 -13.27 36.54
CA LYS A 14 0.76 -12.33 36.99
C LYS A 14 2.09 -12.52 36.25
N GLN A 15 2.40 -13.73 35.81
CA GLN A 15 3.61 -14.01 35.01
C GLN A 15 3.53 -13.44 33.59
N LEU A 16 2.31 -13.17 33.09
CA LEU A 16 2.09 -12.66 31.74
C LEU A 16 2.33 -11.14 31.70
N HIS A 17 3.35 -10.71 30.96
CA HIS A 17 3.71 -9.30 30.82
C HIS A 17 2.70 -8.51 29.98
N TYR A 18 2.10 -9.15 28.97
CA TYR A 18 1.16 -8.47 28.08
C TYR A 18 -0.26 -8.50 28.65
N ALA A 19 -0.67 -7.38 29.27
CA ALA A 19 -1.93 -7.27 30.00
C ALA A 19 -3.19 -7.76 29.26
N PRO A 20 -3.36 -7.54 27.94
CA PRO A 20 -4.50 -8.10 27.22
C PRO A 20 -4.55 -9.64 27.30
N VAL A 21 -3.42 -10.34 27.13
CA VAL A 21 -3.37 -11.81 27.11
C VAL A 21 -3.80 -12.42 28.43
N ARG A 22 -3.62 -11.70 29.55
CA ARG A 22 -4.08 -12.16 30.88
C ARG A 22 -5.55 -12.58 30.88
N LYS A 23 -6.42 -11.81 30.22
CA LYS A 23 -7.86 -12.12 30.17
C LYS A 23 -8.14 -13.39 29.36
N VAL A 24 -7.44 -13.56 28.24
CA VAL A 24 -7.64 -14.69 27.33
C VAL A 24 -7.14 -15.98 27.97
N VAL A 25 -5.91 -15.98 28.47
CA VAL A 25 -5.31 -17.13 29.15
C VAL A 25 -6.10 -17.48 30.41
N SER A 26 -6.55 -16.48 31.17
CA SER A 26 -7.39 -16.75 32.34
C SER A 26 -8.68 -17.46 31.96
N GLN A 27 -9.35 -17.05 30.88
CA GLN A 27 -10.58 -17.72 30.46
C GLN A 27 -10.31 -19.13 29.94
N GLU A 28 -9.27 -19.31 29.12
CA GLU A 28 -8.89 -20.64 28.62
C GLU A 28 -8.59 -21.62 29.76
N TYR A 29 -7.88 -21.19 30.81
CA TYR A 29 -7.61 -22.04 31.97
C TYR A 29 -8.83 -22.23 32.87
N ILE A 30 -9.76 -21.26 32.92
CA ILE A 30 -11.06 -21.48 33.58
C ILE A 30 -11.80 -22.61 32.87
N ASP A 31 -11.89 -22.55 31.54
CA ASP A 31 -12.59 -23.55 30.73
C ASP A 31 -11.92 -24.93 30.89
N HIS A 32 -10.58 -25.04 30.84
CA HIS A 32 -9.88 -26.31 31.05
C HIS A 32 -10.06 -26.88 32.47
N ILE A 33 -10.05 -26.02 33.51
CA ILE A 33 -10.29 -26.47 34.89
C ILE A 33 -11.73 -26.94 35.04
N GLU A 34 -12.70 -26.24 34.44
CA GLU A 34 -14.12 -26.62 34.48
C GLU A 34 -14.38 -27.94 33.74
N ASP A 35 -13.84 -28.10 32.54
CA ASP A 35 -13.95 -29.34 31.75
C ASP A 35 -13.36 -30.55 32.52
N GLU A 36 -12.18 -30.38 33.15
CA GLU A 36 -11.55 -31.45 33.95
C GLU A 36 -12.33 -31.72 35.24
N THR A 37 -12.85 -30.68 35.90
CA THR A 37 -13.68 -30.83 37.12
C THR A 37 -14.94 -31.63 36.80
N GLU A 38 -15.67 -31.27 35.74
CA GLU A 38 -16.87 -32.00 35.29
C GLU A 38 -16.55 -33.47 34.95
N TYR A 39 -15.40 -33.71 34.31
CA TYR A 39 -14.95 -35.06 33.98
C TYR A 39 -14.72 -35.92 35.23
N GLN A 40 -14.09 -35.38 36.27
CA GLN A 40 -13.85 -36.11 37.52
C GLN A 40 -15.12 -36.31 38.35
N ILE A 41 -16.03 -35.34 38.37
CA ILE A 41 -17.37 -35.51 38.97
C ILE A 41 -18.11 -36.66 38.27
N SER A 42 -18.00 -36.78 36.94
CA SER A 42 -18.63 -37.88 36.19
C SER A 42 -18.08 -39.27 36.57
N LYS A 43 -16.85 -39.32 37.12
CA LYS A 43 -16.22 -40.54 37.65
C LYS A 43 -16.60 -40.83 39.11
N GLY A 44 -17.42 -39.99 39.73
CA GLY A 44 -17.89 -40.15 41.10
C GLY A 44 -17.01 -39.48 42.17
N MET A 45 -16.11 -38.57 41.79
CA MET A 45 -15.35 -37.75 42.73
C MET A 45 -16.24 -36.63 43.31
N ASP A 46 -16.02 -36.28 44.58
CA ASP A 46 -16.73 -35.16 45.21
C ASP A 46 -16.38 -33.83 44.51
N PRO A 47 -17.32 -32.87 44.35
CA PRO A 47 -17.07 -31.62 43.64
C PRO A 47 -15.87 -30.80 44.16
N ASP A 48 -15.69 -30.72 45.48
CA ASP A 48 -14.59 -29.92 46.07
C ASP A 48 -13.23 -30.61 45.86
N GLU A 49 -13.24 -31.95 45.91
CA GLU A 49 -12.06 -32.79 45.62
C GLU A 49 -11.71 -32.78 44.12
N ALA A 50 -12.72 -32.78 43.25
CA ALA A 50 -12.58 -32.70 41.80
C ALA A 50 -11.99 -31.37 41.34
N GLU A 51 -12.43 -30.22 41.89
CA GLU A 51 -11.83 -28.92 41.56
C GLU A 51 -10.37 -28.85 42.02
N SER A 52 -10.10 -29.33 43.24
CA SER A 52 -8.72 -29.37 43.77
C SER A 52 -7.81 -30.23 42.91
N TYR A 53 -8.30 -31.39 42.47
CA TYR A 53 -7.59 -32.28 41.54
C TYR A 53 -7.37 -31.62 40.17
N ALA A 54 -8.39 -30.98 39.61
CA ALA A 54 -8.29 -30.28 38.33
C ALA A 54 -7.23 -29.17 38.36
N VAL A 55 -7.19 -28.38 39.45
CA VAL A 55 -6.16 -27.35 39.64
C VAL A 55 -4.76 -27.96 39.77
N GLU A 56 -4.62 -29.10 40.47
CA GLU A 56 -3.34 -29.80 40.59
C GLU A 56 -2.83 -30.33 39.25
N GLN A 57 -3.73 -30.82 38.38
CA GLN A 57 -3.38 -31.26 37.03
C GLN A 57 -2.87 -30.13 36.13
N MET A 58 -3.18 -28.86 36.43
CA MET A 58 -2.69 -27.72 35.67
C MET A 58 -1.20 -27.43 35.89
N GLY A 59 -0.59 -27.98 36.96
CA GLY A 59 0.83 -27.84 37.27
C GLY A 59 1.18 -26.63 38.14
N ASP A 60 2.41 -26.12 38.06
CA ASP A 60 2.85 -24.93 38.80
C ASP A 60 2.43 -23.65 38.04
N PRO A 61 1.62 -22.75 38.63
CA PRO A 61 1.18 -21.53 37.97
C PRO A 61 2.34 -20.60 37.58
N VAL A 62 3.48 -20.65 38.27
CA VAL A 62 4.64 -19.80 37.94
C VAL A 62 5.37 -20.33 36.71
N GLU A 63 5.68 -21.62 36.67
CA GLU A 63 6.35 -22.29 35.54
C GLU A 63 5.49 -22.19 34.27
N VAL A 64 4.21 -22.58 34.37
CA VAL A 64 3.25 -22.54 33.25
C VAL A 64 3.04 -21.10 32.80
N GLY A 65 2.92 -20.15 33.73
CA GLY A 65 2.74 -18.74 33.42
C GLY A 65 3.92 -18.14 32.63
N LYS A 66 5.17 -18.53 32.95
CA LYS A 66 6.36 -18.11 32.18
C LYS A 66 6.38 -18.71 30.78
N GLN A 67 6.07 -19.99 30.64
CA GLN A 67 5.98 -20.65 29.33
C GLN A 67 4.91 -20.00 28.45
N LEU A 68 3.75 -19.67 29.03
CA LEU A 68 2.69 -18.96 28.33
C LEU A 68 3.09 -17.52 27.98
N ASP A 69 3.83 -16.81 28.84
CA ASP A 69 4.32 -15.46 28.52
C ASP A 69 5.27 -15.48 27.33
N GLU A 70 6.19 -16.44 27.28
CA GLU A 70 7.13 -16.59 26.16
C GLU A 70 6.41 -16.79 24.82
N ILE A 71 5.32 -17.58 24.83
CA ILE A 71 4.53 -17.85 23.64
C ILE A 71 3.69 -16.63 23.23
N HIS A 72 3.11 -15.92 24.19
CA HIS A 72 2.11 -14.87 23.93
C HIS A 72 2.66 -13.43 23.94
N ARG A 73 3.96 -13.23 24.14
CA ARG A 73 4.55 -11.89 24.19
C ARG A 73 4.58 -11.22 22.81
N PRO A 74 4.20 -9.93 22.70
CA PRO A 74 4.38 -9.16 21.48
C PRO A 74 5.84 -9.10 21.05
N LYS A 75 6.10 -9.29 19.76
CA LYS A 75 7.44 -9.24 19.18
C LYS A 75 8.03 -7.84 19.26
N ASN A 76 9.34 -7.79 19.44
CA ASN A 76 10.08 -6.55 19.42
C ASN A 76 10.07 -5.93 18.01
N ILE A 77 9.48 -4.75 17.88
CA ILE A 77 9.37 -4.02 16.61
C ILE A 77 10.60 -3.21 16.25
N ARG A 78 11.64 -3.14 17.09
CA ARG A 78 12.81 -2.27 16.84
C ARG A 78 13.45 -2.54 15.49
N ILE A 79 13.65 -3.81 15.12
CA ILE A 79 14.25 -4.21 13.83
C ILE A 79 13.40 -3.77 12.63
N PRO A 80 12.10 -4.13 12.51
CA PRO A 80 11.29 -3.67 11.40
C PRO A 80 11.16 -2.14 11.38
N LEU A 81 11.01 -1.49 12.55
CA LEU A 81 10.85 -0.05 12.63
C LEU A 81 12.13 0.70 12.25
N SER A 82 13.30 0.27 12.71
CA SER A 82 14.58 0.88 12.33
C SER A 82 14.89 0.64 10.84
N GLY A 83 14.54 -0.53 10.32
CA GLY A 83 14.71 -0.86 8.90
C GLY A 83 13.92 0.09 7.99
N ILE A 84 12.63 0.29 8.26
CA ILE A 84 11.81 1.21 7.46
C ILE A 84 12.24 2.67 7.64
N ILE A 85 12.58 3.11 8.84
CA ILE A 85 13.07 4.48 9.09
C ILE A 85 14.38 4.74 8.33
N PHE A 86 15.29 3.76 8.30
CA PHE A 86 16.52 3.87 7.53
C PHE A 86 16.24 4.03 6.02
N ILE A 87 15.34 3.21 5.47
CA ILE A 87 14.96 3.31 4.04
C ILE A 87 14.31 4.67 3.75
N VAL A 88 13.42 5.15 4.62
CA VAL A 88 12.80 6.47 4.51
C VAL A 88 13.84 7.58 4.52
N ALA A 89 14.85 7.50 5.39
CA ALA A 89 15.92 8.48 5.46
C ALA A 89 16.75 8.50 4.17
N VAL A 90 17.07 7.33 3.59
CA VAL A 90 17.76 7.23 2.30
C VAL A 90 16.91 7.84 1.17
N CYS A 91 15.62 7.51 1.11
CA CYS A 91 14.70 8.11 0.14
C CYS A 91 14.64 9.63 0.31
N ALA A 92 14.54 10.14 1.54
CA ALA A 92 14.47 11.57 1.82
C ALA A 92 15.74 12.33 1.38
N VAL A 93 16.92 11.72 1.54
CA VAL A 93 18.18 12.29 1.05
C VAL A 93 18.18 12.40 -0.47
N PHE A 94 17.76 11.34 -1.18
CA PHE A 94 17.63 11.41 -2.64
C PHE A 94 16.58 12.44 -3.07
N SER A 95 15.46 12.51 -2.34
CA SER A 95 14.41 13.48 -2.62
C SER A 95 14.88 14.91 -2.48
N TYR A 96 15.63 15.21 -1.42
CA TYR A 96 16.24 16.50 -1.22
C TYR A 96 17.17 16.90 -2.37
N PHE A 97 18.03 15.97 -2.82
CA PHE A 97 18.98 16.25 -3.91
C PHE A 97 18.28 16.56 -5.23
N MET A 98 17.20 15.86 -5.57
CA MET A 98 16.45 16.17 -6.81
C MET A 98 15.65 17.46 -6.68
N GLN A 99 15.04 17.71 -5.51
CA GLN A 99 14.20 18.89 -5.25
C GLN A 99 14.95 20.20 -5.35
N LYS A 100 16.22 20.23 -4.92
CA LYS A 100 17.02 21.48 -4.92
C LYS A 100 17.08 22.14 -6.29
N ASP A 101 16.99 21.36 -7.37
CA ASP A 101 17.12 21.83 -8.74
C ASP A 101 15.78 22.31 -9.35
N TYR A 102 14.64 22.07 -8.70
CA TYR A 102 13.32 22.55 -9.17
C TYR A 102 12.51 23.32 -8.12
N TYR A 103 13.05 23.55 -6.91
CA TYR A 103 12.38 24.33 -5.85
C TYR A 103 11.94 25.73 -6.30
N GLU A 104 12.69 26.35 -7.20
CA GLU A 104 12.31 27.66 -7.75
C GLU A 104 10.97 27.62 -8.46
N VAL A 105 10.78 26.64 -9.34
CA VAL A 105 9.53 26.42 -10.07
C VAL A 105 8.40 26.12 -9.11
N LEU A 106 8.65 25.25 -8.13
CA LEU A 106 7.65 24.87 -7.14
C LEU A 106 7.23 26.07 -6.27
N SER A 107 8.18 26.93 -5.86
CA SER A 107 7.89 28.14 -5.10
C SER A 107 7.08 29.16 -5.90
N GLU A 108 7.39 29.34 -7.19
CA GLU A 108 6.64 30.22 -8.08
C GLU A 108 5.21 29.69 -8.33
N LEU A 109 5.02 28.37 -8.44
CA LEU A 109 3.72 27.75 -8.66
C LEU A 109 2.77 27.85 -7.47
N ILE A 110 3.28 27.66 -6.27
CA ILE A 110 2.48 27.67 -5.05
C ILE A 110 2.29 29.11 -4.54
N GLY A 111 3.11 30.06 -5.02
CA GLY A 111 3.10 31.44 -4.54
C GLY A 111 3.69 31.60 -3.13
N GLU A 112 4.49 30.62 -2.70
CA GLU A 112 5.06 30.53 -1.36
C GLU A 112 6.57 30.69 -1.42
N PRO A 113 7.22 31.31 -0.41
CA PRO A 113 8.67 31.43 -0.40
C PRO A 113 9.32 30.04 -0.34
N LYS A 114 10.51 29.90 -0.94
CA LYS A 114 11.29 28.64 -0.96
C LYS A 114 11.43 27.98 0.41
N SER A 115 11.60 28.79 1.47
CA SER A 115 11.67 28.32 2.85
C SER A 115 10.38 27.66 3.31
N ALA A 116 9.21 28.22 2.99
CA ALA A 116 7.91 27.64 3.33
C ALA A 116 7.69 26.31 2.61
N VAL A 117 8.00 26.24 1.31
CA VAL A 117 7.91 24.99 0.52
C VAL A 117 8.81 23.90 1.11
N THR A 118 10.03 24.25 1.50
CA THR A 118 10.97 23.33 2.16
C THR A 118 10.44 22.86 3.52
N ILE A 119 9.91 23.78 4.34
CA ILE A 119 9.33 23.45 5.65
C ILE A 119 8.13 22.52 5.52
N LEU A 120 7.24 22.77 4.55
CA LEU A 120 6.08 21.92 4.28
C LEU A 120 6.49 20.50 3.91
N PHE A 121 7.50 20.36 3.05
CA PHE A 121 8.02 19.06 2.64
C PHE A 121 8.55 18.24 3.84
N TRP A 122 9.50 18.81 4.57
CA TRP A 122 10.14 18.12 5.71
C TRP A 122 9.17 17.94 6.88
N GLY A 123 8.28 18.91 7.11
CA GLY A 123 7.20 18.81 8.09
C GLY A 123 6.27 17.64 7.79
N ASN A 124 5.88 17.44 6.53
CA ASN A 124 5.05 16.31 6.15
C ASN A 124 5.77 14.97 6.34
N LEU A 125 7.06 14.89 6.02
CA LEU A 125 7.84 13.67 6.26
C LEU A 125 7.87 13.34 7.76
N ILE A 126 8.08 14.34 8.62
CA ILE A 126 8.07 14.16 10.09
C ILE A 126 6.70 13.68 10.58
N VAL A 127 5.61 14.30 10.12
CA VAL A 127 4.25 13.88 10.46
C VAL A 127 3.99 12.43 10.01
N SER A 128 4.42 12.08 8.80
CA SER A 128 4.24 10.73 8.25
C SER A 128 5.05 9.68 9.03
N VAL A 129 6.26 10.01 9.47
CA VAL A 129 7.06 9.16 10.36
C VAL A 129 6.38 9.04 11.74
N GLY A 130 5.78 10.12 12.25
CA GLY A 130 4.95 10.08 13.45
C GLY A 130 3.78 9.11 13.31
N ILE A 131 3.07 9.15 12.18
CA ILE A 131 1.97 8.21 11.85
C ILE A 131 2.49 6.77 11.82
N LEU A 132 3.62 6.49 11.15
CA LEU A 132 4.26 5.17 11.17
C LEU A 132 4.49 4.67 12.60
N VAL A 133 5.06 5.51 13.47
CA VAL A 133 5.36 5.15 14.87
C VAL A 133 4.07 4.89 15.65
N VAL A 134 3.07 5.76 15.53
CA VAL A 134 1.78 5.58 16.22
C VAL A 134 1.07 4.31 15.76
N VAL A 135 0.95 4.10 14.45
CA VAL A 135 0.24 2.96 13.86
C VAL A 135 0.97 1.65 14.16
N SER A 136 2.31 1.63 14.14
CA SER A 136 3.10 0.43 14.49
C SER A 136 2.91 -0.04 15.94
N HIS A 137 2.56 0.87 16.84
CA HIS A 137 2.25 0.55 18.23
C HIS A 137 0.75 0.29 18.47
N PHE A 138 -0.11 0.70 17.56
CA PHE A 138 -1.55 0.47 17.67
C PHE A 138 -1.89 -0.99 17.37
N PRO A 139 -2.62 -1.71 18.25
CA PRO A 139 -2.99 -3.11 17.99
C PRO A 139 -4.02 -3.22 16.86
N TYR A 140 -3.60 -3.74 15.72
CA TYR A 140 -4.45 -3.86 14.52
C TYR A 140 -5.75 -4.64 14.76
N MET A 141 -5.77 -5.57 15.72
CA MET A 141 -6.95 -6.37 16.08
C MET A 141 -8.15 -5.51 16.51
N LYS A 142 -7.90 -4.30 17.05
CA LYS A 142 -8.99 -3.37 17.38
C LYS A 142 -9.77 -2.91 16.14
N LEU A 143 -9.11 -2.87 14.98
CA LEU A 143 -9.77 -2.52 13.72
C LEU A 143 -10.78 -3.59 13.31
N GLN A 144 -10.55 -4.86 13.67
CA GLN A 144 -11.40 -5.98 13.26
C GLN A 144 -12.83 -5.86 13.78
N LYS A 145 -13.02 -5.32 14.99
CA LYS A 145 -14.36 -5.10 15.57
C LYS A 145 -15.17 -4.06 14.77
N ALA A 146 -14.49 -3.06 14.20
CA ALA A 146 -15.09 -1.99 13.42
C ALA A 146 -15.03 -2.24 11.90
N ALA A 147 -14.58 -3.41 11.45
CA ALA A 147 -14.27 -3.69 10.04
C ALA A 147 -15.42 -3.36 9.06
N GLY A 148 -16.65 -3.74 9.42
CA GLY A 148 -17.84 -3.44 8.62
C GLY A 148 -18.08 -1.93 8.45
N TRP A 149 -18.01 -1.18 9.55
CA TRP A 149 -18.15 0.28 9.53
C TRP A 149 -17.02 0.97 8.77
N ILE A 150 -15.77 0.52 8.98
CA ILE A 150 -14.61 1.04 8.25
C ILE A 150 -14.81 0.85 6.74
N ALA A 151 -15.23 -0.33 6.30
CA ALA A 151 -15.49 -0.61 4.89
C ALA A 151 -16.62 0.27 4.32
N VAL A 152 -17.73 0.44 5.06
CA VAL A 152 -18.86 1.28 4.63
C VAL A 152 -18.43 2.74 4.49
N VAL A 153 -17.75 3.29 5.50
CA VAL A 153 -17.25 4.68 5.46
C VAL A 153 -16.31 4.85 4.27
N PHE A 154 -15.41 3.90 4.05
CA PHE A 154 -14.46 3.97 2.95
C PHE A 154 -15.11 3.92 1.57
N LEU A 155 -16.15 3.10 1.40
CA LEU A 155 -16.92 3.00 0.16
C LEU A 155 -17.84 4.22 -0.04
N ALA A 156 -18.24 4.91 1.02
CA ALA A 156 -19.06 6.12 0.94
C ALA A 156 -18.25 7.36 0.48
N LEU A 157 -16.95 7.44 0.83
CA LEU A 157 -16.11 8.61 0.52
C LEU A 157 -16.09 8.99 -0.98
N PRO A 158 -15.86 8.08 -1.94
CA PRO A 158 -15.90 8.42 -3.36
C PRO A 158 -17.28 8.85 -3.85
N ILE A 159 -18.36 8.34 -3.24
CA ILE A 159 -19.73 8.71 -3.58
C ILE A 159 -20.02 10.13 -3.12
N VAL A 160 -19.70 10.46 -1.87
CA VAL A 160 -19.86 11.81 -1.31
C VAL A 160 -19.08 12.83 -2.14
N GLN A 161 -17.85 12.49 -2.54
CA GLN A 161 -17.06 13.38 -3.38
C GLN A 161 -17.69 13.62 -4.76
N ARG A 162 -18.19 12.58 -5.42
CA ARG A 162 -18.87 12.71 -6.72
C ARG A 162 -20.16 13.53 -6.62
N VAL A 163 -20.98 13.28 -5.59
CA VAL A 163 -22.25 13.99 -5.38
C VAL A 163 -22.03 15.45 -5.02
N SER A 164 -20.99 15.77 -4.25
CA SER A 164 -20.63 17.15 -3.91
C SER A 164 -19.92 17.92 -5.03
N GLY A 165 -19.71 17.31 -6.20
CA GLY A 165 -18.94 17.90 -7.30
C GLY A 165 -17.47 18.16 -6.93
N GLY A 166 -16.94 17.45 -5.93
CA GLY A 166 -15.61 17.70 -5.36
C GLY A 166 -15.51 18.96 -4.50
N ILE A 167 -16.61 19.67 -4.25
CA ILE A 167 -16.63 20.89 -3.43
C ILE A 167 -16.67 20.46 -1.96
N VAL A 168 -15.50 20.31 -1.37
CA VAL A 168 -15.37 20.32 0.09
C VAL A 168 -15.68 21.73 0.56
N PRO A 169 -16.56 21.95 1.56
CA PRO A 169 -16.81 23.28 2.09
C PRO A 169 -15.48 23.97 2.41
N GLU A 170 -15.29 25.20 1.93
CA GLU A 170 -14.00 25.91 2.05
C GLU A 170 -13.56 26.03 3.52
N SER A 171 -14.51 26.08 4.46
CA SER A 171 -14.24 26.02 5.91
C SER A 171 -13.65 24.69 6.37
N VAL A 172 -14.09 23.56 5.82
CA VAL A 172 -13.54 22.22 6.09
C VAL A 172 -12.19 22.06 5.42
N GLN A 173 -12.04 22.51 4.17
CA GLN A 173 -10.76 22.51 3.48
C GLN A 173 -9.74 23.37 4.22
N THR A 174 -10.12 24.57 4.66
CA THR A 174 -9.28 25.48 5.45
C THR A 174 -8.95 24.91 6.82
N ALA A 175 -9.91 24.29 7.52
CA ALA A 175 -9.66 23.64 8.81
C ALA A 175 -8.71 22.44 8.66
N VAL A 176 -8.90 21.62 7.63
CA VAL A 176 -7.99 20.53 7.27
C VAL A 176 -6.63 21.09 6.89
N MET A 177 -6.54 22.15 6.09
CA MET A 177 -5.27 22.80 5.75
C MET A 177 -4.60 23.51 6.94
N ARG A 178 -5.32 23.83 8.02
CA ARG A 178 -4.68 24.35 9.25
C ARG A 178 -4.02 23.26 10.08
N VAL A 179 -4.57 22.04 10.05
CA VAL A 179 -4.07 20.89 10.82
C VAL A 179 -3.14 20.01 9.97
N LEU A 180 -3.43 19.92 8.68
CA LEU A 180 -2.78 19.17 7.60
C LEU A 180 -2.73 20.06 6.33
N PRO A 181 -1.93 21.15 6.31
CA PRO A 181 -1.75 22.08 5.17
C PRO A 181 -1.46 21.43 3.81
N GLN A 182 -1.12 20.15 3.83
CA GLN A 182 -0.74 19.31 2.71
C GLN A 182 -1.91 18.69 1.92
N ILE A 183 -3.18 18.80 2.35
CA ILE A 183 -4.35 18.27 1.60
C ILE A 183 -4.99 19.40 0.78
N ASN A 184 -4.29 19.86 -0.25
CA ASN A 184 -4.76 20.99 -1.09
C ASN A 184 -5.86 20.56 -2.09
N ARG A 185 -5.99 19.25 -2.39
CA ARG A 185 -7.11 18.67 -3.14
C ARG A 185 -7.41 17.27 -2.64
N TRP A 186 -8.68 16.98 -2.37
CA TRP A 186 -9.13 15.63 -2.02
C TRP A 186 -9.19 14.80 -3.30
N ASN A 187 -8.08 14.26 -3.77
CA ASN A 187 -8.11 13.29 -4.87
C ASN A 187 -8.36 11.90 -4.28
N THR A 188 -9.57 11.37 -4.47
CA THR A 188 -9.95 10.03 -3.98
C THR A 188 -9.20 8.90 -4.66
N GLY A 189 -8.49 9.19 -5.76
CA GLY A 189 -7.51 8.32 -6.41
C GLY A 189 -6.49 7.69 -5.46
N TYR A 190 -6.08 8.43 -4.43
CA TYR A 190 -5.02 7.98 -3.51
C TYR A 190 -5.53 7.02 -2.44
N TYR A 191 -6.75 7.22 -1.97
CA TYR A 191 -7.31 6.40 -0.90
C TYR A 191 -7.59 4.96 -1.34
N TYR A 192 -7.71 4.66 -2.63
CA TYR A 192 -8.03 3.30 -3.09
C TYR A 192 -7.05 2.22 -2.63
N TRP A 193 -5.78 2.57 -2.42
CA TRP A 193 -4.80 1.64 -1.88
C TRP A 193 -5.08 1.26 -0.43
N LEU A 194 -5.59 2.18 0.40
CA LEU A 194 -6.01 1.86 1.78
C LEU A 194 -7.18 0.87 1.81
N TYR A 195 -7.92 0.71 0.71
CA TYR A 195 -8.92 -0.34 0.63
C TYR A 195 -8.31 -1.75 0.69
N VAL A 196 -7.05 -1.94 0.29
CA VAL A 196 -6.35 -3.23 0.33
C VAL A 196 -6.34 -3.83 1.75
N PRO A 197 -5.79 -3.15 2.79
CA PRO A 197 -5.89 -3.66 4.16
C PRO A 197 -7.34 -3.72 4.66
N ILE A 198 -8.22 -2.79 4.27
CA ILE A 198 -9.64 -2.82 4.66
C ILE A 198 -10.34 -4.07 4.12
N TYR A 199 -10.03 -4.49 2.90
CA TYR A 199 -10.60 -5.69 2.32
C TYR A 199 -10.13 -6.95 3.06
N GLY A 200 -8.84 -7.03 3.40
CA GLY A 200 -8.31 -8.12 4.22
C GLY A 200 -8.98 -8.21 5.59
N LEU A 201 -9.23 -7.04 6.20
CA LEU A 201 -9.96 -6.91 7.45
C LEU A 201 -11.42 -7.35 7.30
N LEU A 202 -12.12 -6.87 6.26
CA LEU A 202 -13.50 -7.23 5.95
C LEU A 202 -13.66 -8.74 5.76
N LEU A 203 -12.80 -9.37 4.96
CA LEU A 203 -12.81 -10.81 4.71
C LEU A 203 -12.66 -11.61 6.00
N SER A 204 -11.77 -11.18 6.89
CA SER A 204 -11.57 -11.83 8.19
C SER A 204 -12.78 -11.66 9.12
N TRP A 205 -13.42 -10.50 9.13
CA TRP A 205 -14.60 -10.20 9.93
C TRP A 205 -15.86 -10.92 9.44
N LEU A 206 -15.93 -11.23 8.14
CA LEU A 206 -17.03 -11.99 7.54
C LEU A 206 -16.94 -13.50 7.80
N LYS A 207 -15.84 -14.01 8.34
CA LYS A 207 -15.62 -15.45 8.60
C LYS A 207 -16.76 -16.01 9.46
N GLY A 208 -17.45 -17.03 8.95
CA GLY A 208 -18.51 -17.74 9.69
C GLY A 208 -19.89 -17.04 9.68
N LYS A 209 -20.05 -15.90 8.99
CA LYS A 209 -21.34 -15.21 8.90
C LYS A 209 -22.23 -15.78 7.79
N LYS A 210 -23.56 -15.73 8.00
CA LYS A 210 -24.59 -16.26 7.08
C LYS A 210 -24.42 -15.82 5.61
N HIS A 211 -24.06 -14.55 5.39
CA HIS A 211 -23.89 -13.98 4.04
C HIS A 211 -22.42 -13.73 3.66
N GLN A 212 -21.49 -14.50 4.24
CA GLN A 212 -20.05 -14.31 4.07
C GLN A 212 -19.63 -14.20 2.61
N LEU A 213 -20.05 -15.13 1.75
CA LEU A 213 -19.62 -15.16 0.34
C LEU A 213 -20.11 -13.93 -0.43
N ALA A 214 -21.40 -13.61 -0.32
CA ALA A 214 -22.01 -12.49 -1.02
C ALA A 214 -21.36 -11.16 -0.60
N LEU A 215 -21.12 -10.95 0.70
CA LEU A 215 -20.46 -9.75 1.21
C LEU A 215 -18.98 -9.68 0.83
N SER A 216 -18.28 -10.82 0.75
CA SER A 216 -16.88 -10.89 0.31
C SER A 216 -16.72 -10.54 -1.17
N LEU A 217 -17.67 -10.97 -2.01
CA LEU A 217 -17.73 -10.62 -3.43
C LEU A 217 -18.17 -9.15 -3.61
N GLY A 218 -19.13 -8.68 -2.81
CA GLY A 218 -19.53 -7.27 -2.79
C GLY A 218 -18.36 -6.34 -2.44
N GLY A 219 -17.59 -6.69 -1.41
CA GLY A 219 -16.35 -5.98 -1.04
C GLY A 219 -15.26 -6.05 -2.10
N LEU A 220 -15.28 -7.02 -3.02
CA LEU A 220 -14.36 -7.06 -4.15
C LEU A 220 -14.83 -6.13 -5.27
N ILE A 221 -16.12 -6.20 -5.62
CA ILE A 221 -16.67 -5.59 -6.84
C ILE A 221 -17.02 -4.11 -6.63
N LEU A 222 -17.66 -3.76 -5.51
CA LEU A 222 -18.10 -2.38 -5.23
C LEU A 222 -16.97 -1.33 -5.30
N PRO A 223 -15.79 -1.51 -4.66
CA PRO A 223 -14.72 -0.52 -4.81
C PRO A 223 -14.28 -0.36 -6.26
N LEU A 224 -14.24 -1.45 -7.04
CA LEU A 224 -13.88 -1.39 -8.45
C LEU A 224 -14.90 -0.57 -9.26
N LEU A 225 -16.19 -0.77 -9.01
CA LEU A 225 -17.25 0.03 -9.65
C LEU A 225 -17.16 1.53 -9.29
N LEU A 226 -16.77 1.84 -8.06
CA LEU A 226 -16.60 3.23 -7.59
C LEU A 226 -15.32 3.88 -8.09
N VAL A 227 -14.26 3.10 -8.33
CA VAL A 227 -13.00 3.59 -8.91
C VAL A 227 -13.14 3.79 -10.42
N PHE A 228 -13.94 2.94 -11.07
CA PHE A 228 -14.13 2.99 -12.50
C PHE A 228 -14.86 4.27 -12.91
N ASP A 229 -14.23 5.05 -13.78
CA ASP A 229 -14.76 6.35 -14.18
C ASP A 229 -14.87 6.46 -15.71
N TRP A 230 -16.11 6.62 -16.17
CA TRP A 230 -16.46 6.58 -17.58
C TRP A 230 -15.94 7.81 -18.35
N GLU A 231 -15.89 8.98 -17.72
CA GLU A 231 -15.41 10.21 -18.36
C GLU A 231 -13.90 10.14 -18.67
N TYR A 232 -13.13 9.48 -17.79
CA TYR A 232 -11.69 9.27 -17.98
C TYR A 232 -11.39 8.26 -19.10
N THR A 233 -12.27 7.30 -19.35
CA THR A 233 -12.10 6.35 -20.47
C THR A 233 -12.32 6.98 -21.85
N GLN A 234 -13.04 8.11 -21.95
CA GLN A 234 -13.34 8.77 -23.23
C GLN A 234 -12.35 9.87 -23.62
N THR A 235 -11.70 10.52 -22.65
CA THR A 235 -10.83 11.68 -22.91
C THR A 235 -9.38 11.31 -23.18
N GLY A 236 -8.94 10.07 -22.89
CA GLY A 236 -7.59 9.57 -23.20
C GLY A 236 -6.45 10.23 -22.39
N VAL A 237 -6.65 11.41 -21.81
CA VAL A 237 -5.58 12.20 -21.16
C VAL A 237 -5.08 11.57 -19.84
N TYR A 238 -5.80 10.64 -19.23
CA TYR A 238 -5.50 10.14 -17.89
C TYR A 238 -5.40 8.61 -17.82
N ALA A 239 -4.38 8.04 -18.44
CA ALA A 239 -4.02 6.62 -18.36
C ALA A 239 -3.79 6.09 -16.93
N TRP A 240 -3.68 6.99 -15.94
CA TRP A 240 -3.43 6.70 -14.53
C TRP A 240 -4.60 5.96 -13.84
N SER A 241 -5.84 6.35 -14.12
CA SER A 241 -7.04 5.70 -13.56
C SER A 241 -7.17 4.24 -13.98
N ASN A 242 -6.74 3.91 -15.20
CA ASN A 242 -6.78 2.56 -15.74
C ASN A 242 -5.73 1.64 -15.08
N PHE A 243 -4.48 2.09 -14.93
CA PHE A 243 -3.47 1.29 -14.23
C PHE A 243 -3.86 1.06 -12.77
N GLY A 244 -4.23 2.13 -12.05
CA GLY A 244 -4.63 2.06 -10.65
C GLY A 244 -5.80 1.09 -10.44
N PHE A 245 -6.84 1.20 -11.27
CA PHE A 245 -7.99 0.28 -11.26
C PHE A 245 -7.59 -1.18 -11.45
N TRP A 246 -6.78 -1.46 -12.48
CA TRP A 246 -6.42 -2.84 -12.81
C TRP A 246 -5.44 -3.46 -11.82
N LEU A 247 -4.54 -2.66 -11.27
CA LEU A 247 -3.68 -3.08 -10.18
C LEU A 247 -4.53 -3.38 -8.94
N LEU A 248 -5.43 -2.49 -8.53
CA LEU A 248 -6.32 -2.75 -7.40
C LEU A 248 -7.13 -4.03 -7.64
N ALA A 249 -7.71 -4.21 -8.84
CA ALA A 249 -8.45 -5.40 -9.20
C ALA A 249 -7.61 -6.67 -9.02
N VAL A 250 -6.40 -6.75 -9.59
CA VAL A 250 -5.58 -7.96 -9.44
C VAL A 250 -5.21 -8.22 -7.98
N ILE A 251 -4.99 -7.17 -7.18
CA ILE A 251 -4.74 -7.30 -5.74
C ILE A 251 -5.97 -7.84 -5.01
N LEU A 252 -7.17 -7.29 -5.23
CA LEU A 252 -8.40 -7.74 -4.57
C LEU A 252 -8.77 -9.18 -4.96
N PHE A 253 -8.66 -9.53 -6.26
CA PHE A 253 -8.83 -10.92 -6.71
C PHE A 253 -7.82 -11.86 -6.04
N SER A 254 -6.55 -11.45 -5.94
CA SER A 254 -5.51 -12.22 -5.25
C SER A 254 -5.82 -12.38 -3.76
N MET A 255 -6.30 -11.32 -3.09
CA MET A 255 -6.72 -11.36 -1.68
C MET A 255 -7.90 -12.30 -1.44
N PHE A 256 -8.89 -12.31 -2.33
CA PHE A 256 -9.99 -13.26 -2.26
C PHE A 256 -9.50 -14.71 -2.38
N VAL A 257 -8.58 -14.97 -3.32
CA VAL A 257 -7.92 -16.29 -3.44
C VAL A 257 -7.13 -16.61 -2.17
N MET A 258 -6.35 -15.66 -1.64
CA MET A 258 -5.59 -15.85 -0.39
C MET A 258 -6.51 -16.18 0.80
N ALA A 259 -7.69 -15.57 0.89
CA ALA A 259 -8.68 -15.88 1.93
C ALA A 259 -9.24 -17.30 1.82
N VAL A 260 -9.44 -17.81 0.60
CA VAL A 260 -9.86 -19.19 0.36
C VAL A 260 -8.74 -20.16 0.74
N TRP A 261 -7.49 -19.85 0.36
CA TRP A 261 -6.32 -20.67 0.69
C TRP A 261 -6.03 -20.71 2.19
N ALA A 262 -6.30 -19.60 2.89
CA ALA A 262 -6.18 -19.45 4.34
C ALA A 262 -7.37 -20.04 5.12
N ASN A 263 -8.31 -20.74 4.45
CA ASN A 263 -9.52 -21.32 5.05
C ASN A 263 -10.41 -20.28 5.77
N VAL A 264 -10.38 -19.03 5.32
CA VAL A 264 -11.28 -17.97 5.80
C VAL A 264 -12.63 -18.13 5.11
N ILE A 265 -12.62 -18.31 3.79
CA ILE A 265 -13.81 -18.60 2.99
C ILE A 265 -13.83 -20.11 2.67
N PRO A 266 -14.91 -20.83 2.99
CA PRO A 266 -15.01 -22.28 2.78
C PRO A 266 -15.33 -22.61 1.31
N LEU A 267 -14.40 -22.35 0.40
CA LEU A 267 -14.52 -22.68 -1.03
C LEU A 267 -13.40 -23.62 -1.52
N PRO A 268 -13.60 -24.37 -2.62
CA PRO A 268 -12.57 -25.26 -3.15
C PRO A 268 -11.38 -24.49 -3.75
N LYS A 269 -10.21 -24.56 -3.10
CA LYS A 269 -8.99 -23.77 -3.41
C LYS A 269 -8.64 -23.71 -4.90
N LYS A 270 -8.46 -24.87 -5.56
CA LYS A 270 -8.06 -24.95 -6.97
C LYS A 270 -9.12 -24.36 -7.91
N LYS A 271 -10.40 -24.70 -7.71
CA LYS A 271 -11.50 -24.20 -8.54
C LYS A 271 -11.67 -22.68 -8.40
N THR A 272 -11.58 -22.16 -7.17
CA THR A 272 -11.66 -20.72 -6.92
C THR A 272 -10.49 -19.95 -7.52
N THR A 273 -9.28 -20.51 -7.45
CA THR A 273 -8.09 -19.88 -8.08
C THR A 273 -8.27 -19.78 -9.59
N LEU A 274 -8.70 -20.87 -10.24
CA LEU A 274 -8.93 -20.89 -11.69
C LEU A 274 -10.08 -19.95 -12.09
N ALA A 275 -11.18 -19.95 -11.35
CA ALA A 275 -12.32 -19.08 -11.60
C ALA A 275 -11.94 -17.59 -11.44
N ALA A 276 -11.24 -17.22 -10.37
CA ALA A 276 -10.76 -15.86 -10.15
C ALA A 276 -9.84 -15.39 -11.28
N ALA A 277 -8.89 -16.23 -11.69
CA ALA A 277 -8.01 -15.93 -12.82
C ALA A 277 -8.78 -15.80 -14.14
N GLY A 278 -9.70 -16.72 -14.42
CA GLY A 278 -10.56 -16.68 -15.60
C GLY A 278 -11.43 -15.43 -15.66
N CYS A 279 -12.07 -15.05 -14.55
CA CYS A 279 -12.85 -13.82 -14.44
C CYS A 279 -12.00 -12.58 -14.69
N PHE A 280 -10.81 -12.49 -14.09
CA PHE A 280 -9.91 -11.34 -14.29
C PHE A 280 -9.44 -11.22 -15.74
N VAL A 281 -9.03 -12.35 -16.35
CA VAL A 281 -8.61 -12.39 -17.76
C VAL A 281 -9.79 -12.03 -18.68
N ALA A 282 -10.98 -12.58 -18.45
CA ALA A 282 -12.17 -12.24 -19.21
C ALA A 282 -12.53 -10.76 -19.10
N ALA A 283 -12.48 -10.17 -17.89
CA ALA A 283 -12.70 -8.74 -17.68
C ALA A 283 -11.66 -7.89 -18.43
N LYS A 284 -10.38 -8.29 -18.39
CA LYS A 284 -9.32 -7.64 -19.16
C LYS A 284 -9.56 -7.74 -20.67
N LEU A 285 -9.95 -8.90 -21.18
CA LEU A 285 -10.25 -9.08 -22.61
C LEU A 285 -11.46 -8.26 -23.04
N ALA A 286 -12.53 -8.24 -22.26
CA ALA A 286 -13.72 -7.44 -22.51
C ALA A 286 -13.39 -5.94 -22.57
N TYR A 287 -12.57 -5.46 -21.63
CA TYR A 287 -12.04 -4.09 -21.63
C TYR A 287 -11.26 -3.80 -22.92
N HIS A 288 -10.31 -4.67 -23.33
CA HIS A 288 -9.57 -4.48 -24.57
C HIS A 288 -10.45 -4.55 -25.83
N ALA A 289 -11.48 -5.39 -25.84
CA ALA A 289 -12.45 -5.47 -26.93
C ALA A 289 -13.28 -4.19 -27.04
N PHE A 290 -13.72 -3.64 -25.90
CA PHE A 290 -14.37 -2.32 -25.84
C PHE A 290 -13.44 -1.23 -26.36
N TYR A 291 -12.14 -1.25 -26.01
CA TYR A 291 -11.19 -0.30 -26.58
C TYR A 291 -11.01 -0.44 -28.07
N LEU A 292 -10.91 -1.67 -28.58
CA LEU A 292 -10.81 -1.91 -30.01
C LEU A 292 -12.04 -1.34 -30.73
N TYR A 293 -13.23 -1.51 -30.17
CA TYR A 293 -14.46 -0.92 -30.68
C TYR A 293 -14.40 0.62 -30.71
N VAL A 294 -13.98 1.28 -29.62
CA VAL A 294 -13.84 2.74 -29.56
C VAL A 294 -12.85 3.26 -30.61
N VAL A 295 -11.73 2.55 -30.80
CA VAL A 295 -10.72 2.88 -31.83
C VAL A 295 -11.31 2.75 -33.24
N CYS A 296 -12.03 1.67 -33.54
CA CYS A 296 -12.63 1.46 -34.85
C CYS A 296 -13.68 2.53 -35.26
N GLN A 297 -14.26 3.26 -34.29
CA GLN A 297 -15.29 4.29 -34.52
C GLN A 297 -14.73 5.68 -34.90
N GLY A 298 -13.52 5.78 -35.44
CA GLY A 298 -13.03 7.06 -35.98
C GLY A 298 -12.45 8.03 -34.92
N LYS A 299 -12.53 7.72 -33.62
CA LYS A 299 -11.90 8.50 -32.52
C LYS A 299 -10.39 8.19 -32.39
N TRP A 300 -9.69 8.13 -33.53
CA TRP A 300 -8.29 7.70 -33.62
C TRP A 300 -7.30 8.69 -32.98
N SER A 301 -7.56 10.00 -33.06
CA SER A 301 -6.65 11.06 -32.60
C SER A 301 -6.61 11.23 -31.08
N THR A 302 -7.72 11.02 -30.37
CA THR A 302 -7.79 11.08 -28.90
C THR A 302 -7.22 9.85 -28.20
N TYR A 303 -6.98 8.77 -28.95
CA TYR A 303 -6.61 7.47 -28.38
C TYR A 303 -5.13 7.12 -28.62
N TYR A 304 -4.54 7.55 -29.74
CA TYR A 304 -3.09 7.45 -29.96
C TYR A 304 -2.27 8.23 -28.92
N THR A 305 -2.87 9.24 -28.28
CA THR A 305 -2.25 9.99 -27.19
C THR A 305 -2.02 9.15 -25.92
N SER A 306 -2.70 8.00 -25.79
CA SER A 306 -2.75 7.18 -24.57
C SER A 306 -2.52 5.68 -24.78
N ALA A 307 -2.40 5.23 -26.03
CA ALA A 307 -2.03 3.85 -26.38
C ALA A 307 -0.58 3.55 -25.94
N GLY A 308 -0.44 3.15 -24.68
CA GLY A 308 0.82 2.86 -24.01
C GLY A 308 1.74 1.85 -24.71
N TRP A 309 1.19 0.99 -25.57
CA TRP A 309 1.94 -0.03 -26.32
C TRP A 309 2.95 0.57 -27.29
N ASN A 310 2.70 1.76 -27.83
CA ASN A 310 3.63 2.43 -28.73
C ASN A 310 4.92 2.89 -28.02
N ARG A 311 4.88 2.98 -26.67
CA ARG A 311 6.06 3.25 -25.87
C ARG A 311 6.88 2.01 -25.53
N MET A 312 6.35 0.81 -25.78
CA MET A 312 7.08 -0.39 -25.43
C MET A 312 8.37 -0.54 -26.25
N PHE A 313 9.43 -0.94 -25.56
CA PHE A 313 10.76 -1.17 -26.14
C PHE A 313 11.43 0.07 -26.74
N LEU A 314 10.94 1.28 -26.42
CA LEU A 314 11.57 2.53 -26.86
C LEU A 314 12.98 2.70 -26.29
N LEU A 315 13.25 2.13 -25.11
CA LEU A 315 14.61 2.13 -24.55
C LEU A 315 15.60 1.40 -25.47
N PHE A 316 15.17 0.31 -26.11
CA PHE A 316 16.05 -0.63 -26.81
C PHE A 316 16.25 -0.33 -28.31
N SER A 317 15.46 0.57 -28.93
CA SER A 317 15.52 0.78 -30.39
C SER A 317 15.44 2.25 -30.78
N GLU A 318 16.53 2.78 -31.33
CA GLU A 318 16.55 4.13 -31.91
C GLU A 318 15.58 4.27 -33.07
N LYS A 319 15.46 3.23 -33.91
CA LYS A 319 14.48 3.18 -35.01
C LYS A 319 13.05 3.36 -34.50
N ARG A 320 12.69 2.66 -33.41
CA ARG A 320 11.36 2.83 -32.78
C ARG A 320 11.17 4.22 -32.21
N ARG A 321 12.20 4.80 -31.55
CA ARG A 321 12.12 6.18 -31.04
C ARG A 321 11.84 7.19 -32.15
N LYS A 322 12.56 7.11 -33.28
CA LYS A 322 12.33 7.98 -34.44
C LYS A 322 10.92 7.79 -35.02
N ALA A 323 10.46 6.55 -35.16
CA ALA A 323 9.10 6.25 -35.62
C ALA A 323 8.04 6.81 -34.67
N TYR A 324 8.26 6.71 -33.35
CA TYR A 324 7.37 7.24 -32.33
C TYR A 324 7.26 8.77 -32.39
N VAL A 325 8.38 9.49 -32.48
CA VAL A 325 8.38 10.96 -32.61
C VAL A 325 7.74 11.41 -33.92
N ALA A 326 8.02 10.71 -35.03
CA ALA A 326 7.41 11.01 -36.33
C ALA A 326 5.88 10.83 -36.31
N LEU A 327 5.40 9.73 -35.71
CA LEU A 327 3.98 9.47 -35.49
C LEU A 327 3.33 10.59 -34.67
N TRP A 328 3.97 11.10 -33.62
CA TRP A 328 3.44 12.22 -32.83
C TRP A 328 3.38 13.53 -33.60
N LYS A 329 4.33 13.77 -34.51
CA LYS A 329 4.28 14.92 -35.42
C LYS A 329 3.07 14.83 -36.36
N GLU A 330 2.77 13.64 -36.87
CA GLU A 330 1.63 13.39 -37.76
C GLU A 330 0.28 13.45 -37.04
N VAL A 331 0.17 12.85 -35.85
CA VAL A 331 -1.10 12.71 -35.12
C VAL A 331 -1.41 13.89 -34.19
N GLY A 332 -0.38 14.44 -33.53
CA GLY A 332 -0.52 15.49 -32.51
C GLY A 332 -0.23 16.90 -33.00
N GLY A 333 0.16 17.08 -34.26
CA GLY A 333 0.46 18.39 -34.85
C GLY A 333 1.75 19.06 -34.35
N SER A 334 2.47 18.45 -33.40
CA SER A 334 3.76 18.95 -32.90
C SER A 334 4.74 17.81 -32.62
N ALA A 335 5.96 17.95 -33.16
CA ALA A 335 7.08 17.08 -32.80
C ALA A 335 7.57 17.30 -31.36
N SER A 336 7.30 18.48 -30.76
CA SER A 336 7.74 18.80 -29.39
C SER A 336 7.10 17.86 -28.36
N LEU A 337 5.80 17.55 -28.51
CA LEU A 337 5.08 16.67 -27.60
C LEU A 337 5.65 15.25 -27.59
N GLY A 338 6.05 14.74 -28.75
CA GLY A 338 6.73 13.46 -28.88
C GLY A 338 8.11 13.45 -28.20
N GLU A 339 8.87 14.53 -28.32
CA GLU A 339 10.16 14.71 -27.64
C GLU A 339 10.02 14.84 -26.12
N ASP A 340 8.99 15.54 -25.63
CA ASP A 340 8.69 15.71 -24.20
C ASP A 340 8.34 14.38 -23.55
N ILE A 341 7.55 13.56 -24.25
CA ILE A 341 7.23 12.19 -23.85
C ILE A 341 8.48 11.29 -23.80
N MET A 342 9.45 11.53 -24.69
CA MET A 342 10.72 10.80 -24.75
C MET A 342 11.73 11.25 -23.69
N TYR A 343 11.42 12.29 -22.92
CA TYR A 343 12.31 12.85 -21.92
C TYR A 343 12.87 11.83 -20.92
N PRO A 344 12.07 10.91 -20.34
CA PRO A 344 12.60 9.90 -19.41
C PRO A 344 13.76 9.09 -19.97
N ILE A 345 13.67 8.70 -21.26
CA ILE A 345 14.71 7.92 -21.93
C ILE A 345 15.94 8.78 -22.23
N ARG A 346 15.74 10.06 -22.57
CA ARG A 346 16.84 11.02 -22.77
C ARG A 346 17.57 11.30 -21.45
N ALA A 347 16.83 11.47 -20.36
CA ALA A 347 17.38 11.79 -19.05
C ALA A 347 18.30 10.69 -18.51
N ILE A 348 18.00 9.42 -18.76
CA ILE A 348 18.88 8.30 -18.35
C ILE A 348 19.98 7.96 -19.37
N ARG A 349 20.07 8.70 -20.49
CA ARG A 349 21.12 8.45 -21.49
C ARG A 349 22.50 8.76 -20.90
N GLY A 350 23.45 7.84 -21.11
CA GLY A 350 24.76 7.93 -20.48
C GLY A 350 24.69 7.77 -18.96
N ALA A 351 23.71 7.02 -18.44
CA ALA A 351 23.62 6.70 -17.02
C ALA A 351 24.92 6.04 -16.53
N LYS A 352 25.42 6.53 -15.40
CA LYS A 352 26.62 6.03 -14.75
C LYS A 352 26.26 5.03 -13.67
N TRP A 353 27.24 4.21 -13.27
CA TRP A 353 27.08 3.35 -12.10
C TRP A 353 26.79 4.16 -10.84
N ILE A 354 27.52 5.28 -10.66
CA ILE A 354 27.32 6.25 -9.58
C ILE A 354 27.43 7.65 -10.18
N GLY A 355 26.51 8.52 -9.76
CA GLY A 355 26.46 9.92 -10.16
C GLY A 355 25.55 10.19 -11.36
N MET A 356 25.34 11.48 -11.60
CA MET A 356 24.39 11.99 -12.59
C MET A 356 24.75 11.56 -14.02
N SER A 357 23.73 11.17 -14.78
CA SER A 357 23.83 10.83 -16.19
C SER A 357 24.16 12.06 -17.05
N GLU A 358 24.70 11.82 -18.24
CA GLU A 358 24.96 12.90 -19.21
C GLU A 358 23.66 13.57 -19.66
N GLY A 359 22.60 12.78 -19.91
CA GLY A 359 21.30 13.29 -20.33
C GLY A 359 20.65 14.19 -19.28
N MET A 360 20.69 13.81 -18.00
CA MET A 360 20.17 14.62 -16.90
C MET A 360 20.99 15.90 -16.74
N ARG A 361 22.33 15.81 -16.82
CA ARG A 361 23.21 16.97 -16.73
C ARG A 361 22.97 17.97 -17.86
N GLN A 362 22.81 17.48 -19.09
CA GLN A 362 22.48 18.32 -20.25
C GLN A 362 21.10 18.98 -20.09
N GLY A 363 20.10 18.23 -19.59
CA GLY A 363 18.78 18.78 -19.27
C GLY A 363 18.87 19.95 -18.30
N LEU A 364 19.56 19.75 -17.17
CA LEU A 364 19.76 20.78 -16.15
C LEU A 364 20.56 21.98 -16.69
N GLN A 365 21.62 21.74 -17.46
CA GLN A 365 22.45 22.80 -18.06
C GLN A 365 21.71 23.60 -19.12
N GLY A 366 20.87 22.95 -19.95
CA GLY A 366 20.03 23.58 -20.96
C GLY A 366 18.99 24.53 -20.37
N THR A 367 18.54 24.26 -19.13
CA THR A 367 17.69 25.19 -18.35
C THR A 367 18.50 26.24 -17.56
N MET A 368 19.82 26.08 -17.43
CA MET A 368 20.71 27.05 -16.77
C MET A 368 21.29 28.09 -17.75
N GLN A 369 21.42 27.78 -19.04
CA GLN A 369 21.80 28.75 -20.08
C GLN A 369 20.57 29.39 -20.74
N GLY A 370 20.11 30.52 -20.19
CA GLY A 370 19.21 31.45 -20.90
C GLY A 370 17.73 31.46 -20.52
N GLY A 371 17.25 30.67 -19.57
CA GLY A 371 15.84 30.77 -19.14
C GLY A 371 15.45 29.72 -18.11
N LYS A 372 14.93 30.18 -16.98
CA LYS A 372 14.47 29.39 -15.83
C LYS A 372 13.70 28.13 -16.24
N MET A 373 13.85 27.04 -15.48
CA MET A 373 12.95 25.90 -15.56
C MET A 373 11.50 26.37 -15.33
N THR A 374 10.56 25.95 -16.18
CA THR A 374 9.13 26.27 -16.05
C THR A 374 8.33 25.01 -15.68
N GLU A 375 7.12 25.18 -15.16
CA GLU A 375 6.18 24.07 -14.91
C GLU A 375 5.91 23.25 -16.17
N SER A 376 5.83 23.92 -17.32
CA SER A 376 5.63 23.29 -18.63
C SER A 376 6.85 22.54 -19.14
N SER A 377 8.00 22.61 -18.46
CA SER A 377 9.21 21.94 -18.93
C SER A 377 9.13 20.42 -18.72
N PRO A 378 9.59 19.61 -19.69
CA PRO A 378 9.62 18.15 -19.55
C PRO A 378 10.53 17.70 -18.41
N LEU A 379 11.61 18.44 -18.15
CA LEU A 379 12.52 18.17 -17.05
C LEU A 379 11.84 18.39 -15.69
N PHE A 380 11.10 19.49 -15.52
CA PHE A 380 10.31 19.69 -14.30
C PHE A 380 9.32 18.54 -14.11
N THR A 381 8.54 18.24 -15.14
CA THR A 381 7.53 17.17 -15.10
C THR A 381 8.16 15.82 -14.75
N TYR A 382 9.36 15.54 -15.25
CA TYR A 382 10.08 14.30 -15.00
C TYR A 382 10.67 14.21 -13.60
N LEU A 383 11.35 15.27 -13.12
CA LEU A 383 11.86 15.34 -11.76
C LEU A 383 10.73 15.33 -10.74
N ALA A 384 9.66 16.07 -11.02
CA ALA A 384 8.43 16.11 -10.23
C ALA A 384 7.53 14.88 -10.40
N ALA A 385 7.90 13.88 -11.21
CA ALA A 385 7.22 12.59 -11.22
C ALA A 385 7.88 11.60 -10.27
N GLY A 386 9.19 11.73 -10.03
CA GLY A 386 9.88 10.93 -9.01
C GLY A 386 9.97 9.44 -9.29
N ASP A 387 10.01 9.06 -10.55
CA ASP A 387 10.08 7.67 -10.99
C ASP A 387 11.48 7.04 -10.79
N LEU A 388 11.60 5.73 -11.04
CA LEU A 388 12.89 5.04 -10.95
C LEU A 388 13.93 5.63 -11.91
N GLY A 389 13.50 6.08 -13.08
CA GLY A 389 14.36 6.66 -14.10
C GLY A 389 14.99 7.97 -13.65
N SER A 390 14.22 8.87 -13.06
CA SER A 390 14.69 10.17 -12.58
C SER A 390 15.74 9.98 -11.49
N LEU A 391 15.50 9.03 -10.57
CA LEU A 391 16.51 8.64 -9.59
C LEU A 391 17.79 8.10 -10.24
N ILE A 392 17.69 7.17 -11.20
CA ILE A 392 18.86 6.65 -11.93
C ILE A 392 19.60 7.77 -12.67
N GLY A 393 18.88 8.69 -13.31
CA GLY A 393 19.46 9.83 -13.99
C GLY A 393 20.21 10.77 -13.04
N TYR A 394 19.76 10.87 -11.79
CA TYR A 394 20.32 11.81 -10.81
C TYR A 394 21.46 11.22 -9.99
N VAL A 395 21.28 10.03 -9.41
CA VAL A 395 22.24 9.41 -8.48
C VAL A 395 23.03 8.24 -9.07
N GLY A 396 22.60 7.72 -10.22
CA GLY A 396 23.22 6.58 -10.91
C GLY A 396 22.49 5.26 -10.68
N ILE A 397 22.88 4.26 -11.47
CA ILE A 397 22.23 2.94 -11.54
C ILE A 397 22.33 2.17 -10.22
N LEU A 398 23.54 2.10 -9.64
CA LEU A 398 23.82 1.29 -8.46
C LEU A 398 23.00 1.72 -7.23
N PRO A 399 23.03 3.01 -6.79
CA PRO A 399 22.27 3.43 -5.60
C PRO A 399 20.76 3.29 -5.79
N ALA A 400 20.22 3.59 -6.98
CA ALA A 400 18.80 3.43 -7.27
C ALA A 400 18.34 1.97 -7.17
N LEU A 401 19.07 1.04 -7.78
CA LEU A 401 18.73 -0.38 -7.74
C LEU A 401 18.95 -1.00 -6.36
N LEU A 402 19.97 -0.61 -5.61
CA LEU A 402 20.20 -1.09 -4.24
C LEU A 402 19.06 -0.65 -3.31
N MET A 403 18.64 0.61 -3.40
CA MET A 403 17.51 1.12 -2.61
C MET A 403 16.20 0.42 -2.98
N LEU A 404 15.91 0.23 -4.28
CA LEU A 404 14.73 -0.52 -4.73
C LEU A 404 14.77 -1.98 -4.24
N ALA A 405 15.91 -2.65 -4.37
CA ALA A 405 16.08 -4.02 -3.91
C ALA A 405 15.93 -4.15 -2.39
N ALA A 406 16.45 -3.19 -1.62
CA ALA A 406 16.28 -3.14 -0.16
C ALA A 406 14.80 -2.98 0.22
N LEU A 407 14.07 -2.10 -0.45
CA LEU A 407 12.64 -1.90 -0.22
C LEU A 407 11.82 -3.15 -0.58
N ILE A 408 12.07 -3.78 -1.74
CA ILE A 408 11.42 -5.04 -2.15
C ILE A 408 11.71 -6.14 -1.12
N ALA A 409 12.97 -6.34 -0.75
CA ALA A 409 13.38 -7.37 0.20
C ALA A 409 12.74 -7.17 1.58
N PHE A 410 12.71 -5.92 2.05
CA PHE A 410 12.09 -5.55 3.32
C PHE A 410 10.58 -5.82 3.31
N THR A 411 9.87 -5.40 2.25
CA THR A 411 8.44 -5.64 2.07
C THR A 411 8.12 -7.12 1.99
N ILE A 412 8.87 -7.91 1.23
CA ILE A 412 8.71 -9.37 1.15
C ILE A 412 8.95 -10.01 2.53
N TRP A 413 9.95 -9.55 3.27
CA TRP A 413 10.23 -10.06 4.60
C TRP A 413 9.08 -9.79 5.57
N LEU A 414 8.54 -8.56 5.62
CA LEU A 414 7.34 -8.24 6.42
C LEU A 414 6.12 -9.04 5.97
N MET A 415 5.89 -9.16 4.66
CA MET A 415 4.80 -9.95 4.09
C MET A 415 4.87 -11.42 4.51
N LYS A 416 6.08 -12.03 4.48
CA LYS A 416 6.30 -13.40 4.97
C LYS A 416 5.99 -13.54 6.46
N LYS A 417 6.30 -12.53 7.28
CA LYS A 417 5.95 -12.52 8.71
C LYS A 417 4.45 -12.37 8.93
N ALA A 418 3.77 -11.55 8.13
CA ALA A 418 2.31 -11.45 8.13
C ALA A 418 1.63 -12.75 7.67
N TRP A 419 2.17 -13.46 6.68
CA TRP A 419 1.60 -14.73 6.23
C TRP A 419 1.60 -15.82 7.30
N ARG A 420 2.58 -15.76 8.22
CA ARG A 420 2.71 -16.68 9.36
C ARG A 420 1.83 -16.30 10.56
N GLN A 421 0.94 -15.31 10.44
CA GLN A 421 0.01 -14.94 11.50
C GLN A 421 -1.05 -16.03 11.70
N THR A 422 -1.45 -16.24 12.96
CA THR A 422 -2.59 -17.08 13.33
C THR A 422 -3.91 -16.36 13.03
N ASN A 423 -4.00 -15.07 13.36
CA ASN A 423 -5.18 -14.24 13.08
C ASN A 423 -5.35 -14.01 11.56
N PRO A 424 -6.50 -14.39 10.97
CA PRO A 424 -6.80 -14.16 9.56
C PRO A 424 -6.74 -12.69 9.11
N ALA A 425 -7.11 -11.74 9.97
CA ALA A 425 -7.07 -10.31 9.68
C ALA A 425 -5.64 -9.86 9.40
N GLY A 426 -4.71 -10.14 10.33
CA GLY A 426 -3.30 -9.79 10.18
C GLY A 426 -2.67 -10.48 8.97
N LYS A 427 -3.05 -11.74 8.70
CA LYS A 427 -2.60 -12.50 7.53
C LYS A 427 -3.01 -11.82 6.23
N LEU A 428 -4.30 -11.56 6.04
CA LEU A 428 -4.82 -11.01 4.78
C LEU A 428 -4.43 -9.54 4.59
N MET A 429 -4.46 -8.72 5.65
CA MET A 429 -4.01 -7.33 5.59
C MET A 429 -2.55 -7.23 5.18
N GLY A 430 -1.65 -7.91 5.90
CA GLY A 430 -0.21 -7.81 5.62
C GLY A 430 0.20 -8.45 4.30
N ALA A 431 -0.49 -9.53 3.87
CA ALA A 431 -0.29 -10.11 2.55
C ALA A 431 -0.77 -9.20 1.42
N GLY A 432 -1.93 -8.56 1.59
CA GLY A 432 -2.48 -7.59 0.64
C GLY A 432 -1.57 -6.38 0.46
N ILE A 433 -1.17 -5.73 1.56
CA ILE A 433 -0.24 -4.58 1.54
C ILE A 433 1.08 -4.99 0.86
N GLY A 434 1.66 -6.12 1.28
CA GLY A 434 2.93 -6.60 0.73
C GLY A 434 2.84 -6.87 -0.77
N LEU A 435 1.77 -7.53 -1.22
CA LEU A 435 1.53 -7.81 -2.64
C LEU A 435 1.35 -6.52 -3.44
N LEU A 436 0.60 -5.53 -2.92
CA LEU A 436 0.42 -4.23 -3.55
C LEU A 436 1.78 -3.57 -3.82
N TYR A 437 2.60 -3.39 -2.79
CA TYR A 437 3.88 -2.69 -2.93
C TYR A 437 4.90 -3.46 -3.76
N VAL A 438 4.94 -4.79 -3.67
CA VAL A 438 5.80 -5.58 -4.56
C VAL A 438 5.38 -5.40 -6.02
N CYS A 439 4.08 -5.46 -6.32
CA CYS A 439 3.58 -5.24 -7.69
C CYS A 439 3.90 -3.84 -8.20
N GLN A 440 3.74 -2.80 -7.36
CA GLN A 440 4.07 -1.42 -7.72
C GLN A 440 5.57 -1.26 -8.03
N MET A 441 6.44 -1.78 -7.16
CA MET A 441 7.91 -1.74 -7.37
C MET A 441 8.36 -2.53 -8.60
N LEU A 442 7.77 -3.70 -8.86
CA LEU A 442 8.05 -4.48 -10.07
C LEU A 442 7.57 -3.77 -11.34
N TYR A 443 6.43 -3.07 -11.27
CA TYR A 443 5.96 -2.25 -12.38
C TYR A 443 6.91 -1.06 -12.62
N ALA A 444 7.35 -0.36 -11.58
CA ALA A 444 8.33 0.72 -11.72
C ALA A 444 9.63 0.24 -12.39
N LEU A 445 10.07 -0.98 -12.08
CA LEU A 445 11.20 -1.61 -12.76
C LEU A 445 10.89 -1.94 -14.23
N ALA A 446 9.71 -2.49 -14.52
CA ALA A 446 9.30 -2.79 -15.90
C ALA A 446 9.16 -1.50 -16.73
N GLU A 447 8.72 -0.42 -16.10
CA GLU A 447 8.55 0.90 -16.69
C GLU A 447 9.88 1.53 -17.10
N LEU A 448 10.92 1.38 -16.27
CA LEU A 448 12.30 1.79 -16.62
C LEU A 448 12.74 1.19 -17.95
N PHE A 449 12.40 -0.08 -18.20
CA PHE A 449 12.73 -0.79 -19.44
C PHE A 449 11.74 -0.54 -20.57
N THR A 450 10.77 0.36 -20.39
CA THR A 450 9.68 0.58 -21.34
C THR A 450 8.95 -0.73 -21.67
N LEU A 451 8.72 -1.59 -20.67
CA LEU A 451 8.01 -2.87 -20.81
C LEU A 451 6.55 -2.79 -20.38
N THR A 452 6.05 -1.59 -20.12
CA THR A 452 4.67 -1.36 -19.67
C THR A 452 3.97 -0.39 -20.61
N PRO A 453 2.68 -0.63 -20.93
CA PRO A 453 1.89 0.33 -21.67
C PRO A 453 1.39 1.45 -20.75
N GLY A 454 1.74 2.71 -21.00
CA GLY A 454 1.06 3.86 -20.40
C GLY A 454 1.88 5.15 -20.39
N ASN A 455 1.35 6.19 -19.74
CA ASN A 455 2.10 7.42 -19.45
C ASN A 455 3.03 7.19 -18.24
N HIS A 456 4.29 7.62 -18.38
CA HIS A 456 5.39 7.36 -17.43
C HIS A 456 5.39 8.24 -16.16
N GLN A 457 4.20 8.57 -15.66
CA GLN A 457 4.04 9.43 -14.48
C GLN A 457 3.43 8.65 -13.32
N VAL A 458 3.72 7.35 -13.26
CA VAL A 458 3.17 6.50 -12.21
C VAL A 458 4.18 6.50 -11.07
N LEU A 459 3.97 7.43 -10.14
CA LEU A 459 4.49 7.40 -8.77
C LEU A 459 4.18 6.01 -8.18
N LEU A 460 5.17 5.11 -8.20
CA LEU A 460 5.01 3.67 -7.95
C LEU A 460 6.01 3.10 -6.97
N ILE A 461 7.04 3.84 -6.60
CA ILE A 461 7.96 3.38 -5.56
C ILE A 461 7.49 3.99 -4.25
N PRO A 462 6.94 3.19 -3.32
CA PRO A 462 6.51 3.71 -2.03
C PRO A 462 7.65 4.52 -1.40
N LEU A 463 7.34 5.65 -0.77
CA LEU A 463 8.28 6.57 -0.08
C LEU A 463 9.09 7.53 -0.98
N LEU A 464 9.34 7.18 -2.24
CA LEU A 464 9.99 8.08 -3.22
C LEU A 464 9.01 9.06 -3.86
N GLU A 465 7.71 8.86 -3.64
CA GLU A 465 6.64 9.73 -4.14
C GLU A 465 6.73 11.16 -3.59
N THR A 466 7.57 11.37 -2.58
CA THR A 466 8.09 12.67 -2.10
C THR A 466 8.71 13.53 -3.21
N LEU A 467 9.09 12.94 -4.33
CA LEU A 467 9.79 13.61 -5.42
C LEU A 467 8.88 14.43 -6.33
N GLY A 468 7.56 14.38 -6.15
CA GLY A 468 6.61 15.02 -7.05
C GLY A 468 5.69 16.09 -6.49
N TYR A 469 5.20 16.94 -7.40
CA TYR A 469 4.37 18.11 -7.13
C TYR A 469 3.17 17.81 -6.21
N MET A 470 3.05 18.55 -5.10
CA MET A 470 1.88 18.76 -4.23
C MET A 470 1.12 17.53 -3.65
N ASP A 471 1.53 16.29 -3.94
CA ASP A 471 0.82 15.07 -3.51
C ASP A 471 1.49 14.35 -2.33
N TYR A 472 1.52 15.06 -1.21
CA TYR A 472 2.05 14.60 0.08
C TYR A 472 1.27 13.43 0.70
N GLY A 473 0.06 13.14 0.20
CA GLY A 473 -0.84 12.12 0.74
C GLY A 473 -0.29 10.70 0.60
N ARG A 474 0.52 10.42 -0.42
CA ARG A 474 1.00 9.05 -0.67
C ARG A 474 2.09 8.58 0.27
N VAL A 475 2.95 9.50 0.71
CA VAL A 475 3.98 9.19 1.71
C VAL A 475 3.33 8.87 3.05
N VAL A 476 2.28 9.63 3.41
CA VAL A 476 1.45 9.36 4.58
C VAL A 476 0.79 7.99 4.46
N GLU A 477 0.18 7.69 3.31
CA GLU A 477 -0.45 6.40 3.04
C GLU A 477 0.55 5.24 3.13
N ALA A 478 1.73 5.39 2.50
CA ALA A 478 2.80 4.40 2.53
C ALA A 478 3.28 4.13 3.95
N LEU A 479 3.55 5.18 4.72
CA LEU A 479 4.01 5.06 6.09
C LEU A 479 2.93 4.56 7.04
N PHE A 480 1.67 4.86 6.78
CA PHE A 480 0.53 4.24 7.45
C PHE A 480 0.46 2.73 7.18
N MET A 481 0.59 2.29 5.92
CA MET A 481 0.57 0.88 5.56
C MET A 481 1.78 0.10 6.11
N TYR A 482 2.99 0.66 6.04
CA TYR A 482 4.15 0.06 6.70
C TYR A 482 3.97 0.03 8.21
N GLY A 483 3.35 1.05 8.81
CA GLY A 483 2.94 1.04 10.21
C GLY A 483 2.01 -0.12 10.54
N LEU A 484 1.01 -0.37 9.70
CA LEU A 484 0.12 -1.53 9.84
C LEU A 484 0.90 -2.85 9.72
N MET A 485 1.82 -2.99 8.75
CA MET A 485 2.64 -4.20 8.63
C MET A 485 3.52 -4.43 9.86
N VAL A 486 4.10 -3.37 10.45
CA VAL A 486 4.89 -3.46 11.68
C VAL A 486 4.00 -3.80 12.88
N SER A 487 2.79 -3.24 12.97
CA SER A 487 1.80 -3.61 13.97
C SER A 487 1.39 -5.07 13.88
N ILE A 488 1.21 -5.59 12.66
CA ILE A 488 0.94 -7.01 12.41
C ILE A 488 2.11 -7.86 12.88
N TYR A 489 3.35 -7.49 12.50
CA TYR A 489 4.56 -8.16 12.96
C TYR A 489 4.64 -8.24 14.49
N ARG A 490 4.31 -7.14 15.19
CA ARG A 490 4.32 -7.05 16.66
C ARG A 490 3.44 -8.12 17.31
N HIS A 491 2.26 -8.39 16.77
CA HIS A 491 1.29 -9.28 17.39
C HIS A 491 1.28 -10.69 16.78
N GLN A 492 2.38 -11.09 16.11
CA GLN A 492 2.46 -12.40 15.44
C GLN A 492 2.22 -13.61 16.35
N SER A 493 2.71 -13.53 17.58
CA SER A 493 2.61 -14.56 18.62
C SER A 493 1.28 -14.51 19.39
N VAL A 494 0.52 -13.44 19.25
CA VAL A 494 -0.70 -13.23 20.04
C VAL A 494 -1.88 -13.86 19.29
N SER A 495 -2.04 -15.18 19.41
CA SER A 495 -3.29 -15.88 19.06
C SER A 495 -4.38 -15.57 20.09
N GLY A 496 -5.65 -15.49 19.66
CA GLY A 496 -6.79 -15.56 20.58
C GLY A 496 -7.73 -14.35 20.68
N TRP A 497 -7.54 -13.28 19.89
CA TRP A 497 -8.55 -12.21 19.80
C TRP A 497 -9.45 -12.42 18.58
N GLY A 498 -10.43 -13.31 18.75
CA GLY A 498 -11.56 -13.50 17.84
C GLY A 498 -12.83 -13.10 18.56
#